data_AF-A0A9E2IWV6-F1
#
_entry.id   AF-A0A9E2IWV6-F1
#
_cell.length_a   1.000
_cell.length_b   1.000
_cell.length_c   1.000
_cell.angle_alpha   90.00
_cell.angle_beta   90.00
_cell.angle_gamma   90.00
#
_symmetry.space_group_name_H-M   'P 1'
#
loop_
_entity.id
_entity.type
_entity.pdbx_description
1 polymer ?
#
loop_
_entity_poly.entity_id
_entity_poly.type
_entity_poly.pdbx_seq_one_letter_code
_entity_poly.pdbx_strand_id
1 'polypeptide(L)'
;VVYATDNLFTCSQDTAVKMGEVIKEQRLSRVVVASCSPRTHEGLFQENCEKAGLNRYLFEMANIRDQNSWVHMHEPEAATEKAKDLVRMAIAKAEFLKPLKPGQLSVNHATLIIGGGLAGITAALALADQGFASFIVEKEEELGGNYRKLHYTLEGLDTKRHLASLLDRVEKNPLIRVFTGAEIRKLEGFIGNYKTTVGTKAGEEQIEHGVVIVATGAYELETDEYLCGSSEKVVTQRELEELIAANDARALGAKSVVMIQCVGSRTSERPYCSRYCCSEAIKNALKLKEADPNREVAILYRDIRTFGLKEDYYKKAREANVRFVRYDEDRKPVVSKEGGRVAVTVFDPILNEKIELWADLLALSVGTVPNPGNAEIGKMLKVPTNQDGFFLEAHVKLRPVDFATDGVFMCGMSHAPKFSEESITQANAAVSRACTILSKDFIEAEGKTAYVNKERCMACGLCEINCPFSAIAVDDQEGAAVVNTVLCKGCGVCTASCRMNAADLNGFNNEEVLAQIGALF
;
A
#
# COMPACT_ATOMS: atom_id res chain seq x y z
N VAL A 1 12.24 -43.63 6.76
CA VAL A 1 10.83 -43.22 7.02
C VAL A 1 10.20 -44.18 8.02
N VAL A 2 9.69 -43.69 9.15
CA VAL A 2 9.11 -44.53 10.23
C VAL A 2 7.59 -44.70 10.07
N TYR A 3 6.90 -43.69 9.54
CA TYR A 3 5.46 -43.70 9.28
C TYR A 3 5.17 -42.98 7.96
N ALA A 4 4.22 -43.50 7.18
CA ALA A 4 3.71 -42.88 5.96
C ALA A 4 2.21 -43.14 5.83
N THR A 5 1.45 -42.14 5.40
CA THR A 5 0.00 -42.24 5.17
C THR A 5 -0.41 -41.23 4.10
N ASP A 6 -1.53 -41.50 3.43
CA ASP A 6 -2.22 -40.55 2.56
C ASP A 6 -3.51 -40.03 3.22
N ASN A 7 -3.91 -38.81 2.86
CA ASN A 7 -5.14 -38.18 3.32
C ASN A 7 -5.75 -37.38 2.15
N LEU A 8 -7.09 -37.27 2.09
CA LEU A 8 -7.76 -36.50 1.04
C LEU A 8 -7.40 -35.01 1.11
N PHE A 9 -7.37 -34.45 2.33
CA PHE A 9 -7.02 -33.04 2.59
C PHE A 9 -6.06 -32.94 3.77
N THR A 10 -4.76 -32.90 3.49
CA THR A 10 -3.73 -32.81 4.54
C THR A 10 -3.80 -31.51 5.34
N CYS A 11 -4.28 -30.41 4.74
CA CYS A 11 -4.42 -29.12 5.42
C CYS A 11 -5.71 -28.98 6.25
N SER A 12 -6.59 -29.99 6.28
CA SER A 12 -7.79 -29.96 7.11
C SER A 12 -7.47 -30.06 8.60
N GLN A 13 -8.38 -29.53 9.43
CA GLN A 13 -8.22 -29.55 10.88
C GLN A 13 -8.10 -30.98 11.44
N ASP A 14 -8.88 -31.92 10.91
CA ASP A 14 -8.86 -33.33 11.35
C ASP A 14 -7.49 -33.96 11.08
N THR A 15 -6.90 -33.72 9.90
CA THR A 15 -5.56 -34.22 9.59
C THR A 15 -4.48 -33.54 10.42
N ALA A 16 -4.65 -32.25 10.75
CA ALA A 16 -3.72 -31.54 11.63
C ALA A 16 -3.67 -32.15 13.05
N VAL A 17 -4.84 -32.49 13.61
CA VAL A 17 -4.93 -33.18 14.91
C VAL A 17 -4.24 -34.53 14.85
N LYS A 18 -4.60 -35.35 13.85
CA LYS A 18 -4.03 -36.69 13.67
C LYS A 18 -2.52 -36.67 13.42
N MET A 19 -2.02 -35.67 12.68
CA MET A 19 -0.58 -35.45 12.50
C MET A 19 0.11 -35.21 13.85
N GLY A 20 -0.50 -34.39 14.72
CA GLY A 20 0.02 -34.14 16.07
C GLY A 20 0.04 -35.37 16.98
N GLU A 21 -0.96 -36.25 16.88
CA GLU A 21 -1.01 -37.53 17.58
C GLU A 21 0.12 -38.46 17.11
N VAL A 22 0.25 -38.64 15.80
CA VAL A 22 1.28 -39.50 15.19
C VAL A 22 2.69 -39.02 15.54
N ILE A 23 2.94 -37.70 15.53
CA ILE A 23 4.24 -37.12 15.94
C ILE A 23 4.61 -37.58 17.35
N LYS A 24 3.65 -37.57 18.28
CA LYS A 24 3.87 -37.96 19.68
C LYS A 24 3.99 -39.47 19.86
N GLU A 25 3.05 -40.23 19.29
CA GLU A 25 2.99 -41.70 19.42
C GLU A 25 4.23 -42.37 18.81
N GLN A 26 4.62 -41.96 17.61
CA GLN A 26 5.75 -42.53 16.88
C GLN A 26 7.08 -41.82 17.20
N ARG A 27 7.06 -40.80 18.09
CA ARG A 27 8.22 -39.99 18.47
C ARG A 27 8.98 -39.45 17.25
N LEU A 28 8.24 -38.90 16.29
CA LEU A 28 8.81 -38.42 15.04
C LEU A 28 9.76 -37.24 15.27
N SER A 29 10.92 -37.29 14.62
CA SER A 29 11.90 -36.21 14.65
C SER A 29 11.81 -35.27 13.44
N ARG A 30 11.17 -35.68 12.35
CA ARG A 30 11.01 -34.90 11.12
C ARG A 30 9.64 -35.19 10.51
N VAL A 31 9.08 -34.21 9.82
CA VAL A 31 7.83 -34.36 9.07
C VAL A 31 8.03 -33.88 7.64
N VAL A 32 7.60 -34.69 6.67
CA VAL A 32 7.56 -34.31 5.26
C VAL A 32 6.12 -34.36 4.79
N VAL A 33 5.63 -33.27 4.19
CA VAL A 33 4.30 -33.24 3.56
C VAL A 33 4.44 -33.08 2.05
N ALA A 34 3.94 -34.06 1.31
CA ALA A 34 3.84 -34.01 -0.14
C ALA A 34 2.46 -33.49 -0.53
N SER A 35 2.36 -32.22 -0.96
CA SER A 35 1.06 -31.61 -1.30
C SER A 35 1.22 -30.39 -2.22
N CYS A 36 0.69 -29.23 -1.84
CA CYS A 36 0.73 -27.98 -2.57
C CYS A 36 2.04 -27.19 -2.42
N SER A 37 2.05 -25.95 -2.89
CA SER A 37 3.17 -25.03 -2.74
C SER A 37 3.49 -24.69 -1.27
N PRO A 38 4.77 -24.64 -0.86
CA PRO A 38 5.18 -24.15 0.46
C PRO A 38 4.80 -22.68 0.66
N ARG A 39 4.70 -21.88 -0.41
CA ARG A 39 4.25 -20.48 -0.33
C ARG A 39 2.82 -20.33 0.20
N THR A 40 2.03 -21.39 0.17
CA THR A 40 0.63 -21.38 0.61
C THR A 40 0.46 -21.96 2.01
N HIS A 41 1.03 -23.14 2.29
CA HIS A 41 0.72 -23.88 3.53
C HIS A 41 1.95 -24.32 4.35
N GLU A 42 3.19 -23.95 4.00
CA GLU A 42 4.36 -24.30 4.82
C GLU A 42 4.18 -23.81 6.26
N GLY A 43 3.81 -22.53 6.43
CA GLY A 43 3.57 -21.95 7.77
C GLY A 43 2.50 -22.70 8.57
N LEU A 44 1.42 -23.14 7.93
CA LEU A 44 0.36 -23.91 8.59
C LEU A 44 0.87 -25.26 9.12
N PHE A 45 1.61 -26.02 8.30
CA PHE A 45 2.14 -27.31 8.72
C PHE A 45 3.24 -27.18 9.77
N GLN A 46 4.06 -26.14 9.66
CA GLN A 46 5.04 -25.75 10.66
C GLN A 46 4.40 -25.49 12.03
N GLU A 47 3.31 -24.72 12.07
CA GLU A 47 2.54 -24.48 13.30
C GLU A 47 1.94 -25.77 13.87
N ASN A 48 1.47 -26.68 13.02
CA ASN A 48 0.93 -27.97 13.47
C ASN A 48 2.02 -28.86 14.08
N CYS A 49 3.22 -28.89 13.49
CA CYS A 49 4.37 -29.59 14.06
C CYS A 49 4.74 -28.98 15.43
N GLU A 50 4.75 -27.66 15.52
CA GLU A 50 5.10 -26.95 16.76
C GLU A 50 4.09 -27.22 17.89
N LYS A 51 2.78 -27.20 17.60
CA LYS A 51 1.73 -27.61 18.55
C LYS A 51 1.89 -29.06 19.03
N ALA A 52 2.49 -29.92 18.22
CA ALA A 52 2.78 -31.30 18.58
C ALA A 52 4.09 -31.46 19.38
N GLY A 53 4.86 -30.39 19.59
CA GLY A 53 6.14 -30.38 20.29
C GLY A 53 7.35 -30.61 19.37
N LEU A 54 7.17 -30.60 18.05
CA LEU A 54 8.24 -30.72 17.07
C LEU A 54 8.66 -29.33 16.58
N ASN A 55 9.96 -29.01 16.62
CA ASN A 55 10.46 -27.72 16.13
C ASN A 55 10.03 -27.48 14.67
N ARG A 56 9.48 -26.29 14.38
CA ARG A 56 8.91 -25.97 13.07
C ARG A 56 9.89 -26.10 11.90
N TYR A 57 11.19 -25.97 12.13
CA TYR A 57 12.22 -26.09 11.09
C TYR A 57 12.65 -27.54 10.84
N LEU A 58 12.03 -28.50 11.52
CA LEU A 58 12.17 -29.94 11.28
C LEU A 58 11.10 -30.48 10.32
N PHE A 59 10.46 -29.57 9.59
CA PHE A 59 9.45 -29.82 8.57
C PHE A 59 9.98 -29.49 7.18
N GLU A 60 9.70 -30.35 6.19
CA GLU A 60 9.98 -30.10 4.77
C GLU A 60 8.73 -30.37 3.92
N MET A 61 8.59 -29.67 2.79
CA MET A 61 7.43 -29.82 1.91
C MET A 61 7.86 -30.22 0.50
N ALA A 62 7.23 -31.28 -0.03
CA ALA A 62 7.36 -31.66 -1.44
C ALA A 62 6.14 -31.16 -2.22
N ASN A 63 6.36 -30.27 -3.19
CA ASN A 63 5.27 -29.72 -4.01
C ASN A 63 4.93 -30.68 -5.15
N ILE A 64 4.01 -31.61 -4.89
CA ILE A 64 3.55 -32.61 -5.87
C ILE A 64 2.26 -32.20 -6.58
N ARG A 65 1.76 -30.98 -6.35
CA ARG A 65 0.55 -30.46 -7.00
C ARG A 65 0.87 -29.42 -8.07
N ASP A 66 1.26 -28.22 -7.64
CA ASP A 66 1.49 -27.07 -8.51
C ASP A 66 2.69 -27.31 -9.46
N GLN A 67 3.70 -28.06 -8.99
CA GLN A 67 4.89 -28.42 -9.77
C GLN A 67 4.85 -29.84 -10.37
N ASN A 68 3.76 -30.57 -10.17
CA ASN A 68 3.61 -31.93 -10.68
C ASN A 68 2.18 -32.22 -11.17
N SER A 69 1.24 -32.64 -10.31
CA SER A 69 -0.06 -33.17 -10.78
C SER A 69 -0.84 -32.21 -11.69
N TRP A 70 -0.82 -30.90 -11.45
CA TRP A 70 -1.55 -29.91 -12.26
C TRP A 70 -0.93 -29.65 -13.63
N VAL A 71 0.38 -29.83 -13.76
CA VAL A 71 1.10 -29.56 -15.01
C VAL A 71 1.33 -30.83 -15.84
N HIS A 72 1.13 -32.02 -15.25
CA HIS A 72 1.29 -33.34 -15.89
C HIS A 72 -0.01 -34.16 -15.90
N MET A 73 -1.17 -33.50 -16.00
CA MET A 73 -2.48 -34.18 -15.92
C MET A 73 -2.70 -35.26 -16.98
N HIS A 74 -1.96 -35.21 -18.09
CA HIS A 74 -2.09 -36.13 -19.22
C HIS A 74 -1.06 -37.27 -19.19
N GLU A 75 -0.16 -37.30 -18.20
CA GLU A 75 0.92 -38.29 -18.08
C GLU A 75 0.99 -38.82 -16.63
N PRO A 76 -0.08 -39.48 -16.12
CA PRO A 76 -0.21 -39.81 -14.70
C PRO A 76 0.85 -40.78 -14.19
N GLU A 77 1.33 -41.72 -15.01
CA GLU A 77 2.41 -42.64 -14.63
C GLU A 77 3.73 -41.87 -14.45
N ALA A 78 4.10 -41.02 -15.41
CA ALA A 78 5.31 -40.19 -15.32
C ALA A 78 5.22 -39.16 -14.18
N ALA A 79 4.05 -38.56 -13.98
CA ALA A 79 3.77 -37.66 -12.86
C ALA A 79 3.91 -38.39 -11.50
N THR A 80 3.56 -39.67 -11.44
CA THR A 80 3.72 -40.49 -10.24
C THR A 80 5.20 -40.75 -9.94
N GLU A 81 6.00 -41.09 -10.95
CA GLU A 81 7.46 -41.24 -10.76
C GLU A 81 8.11 -39.93 -10.33
N LYS A 82 7.76 -38.81 -10.99
CA LYS A 82 8.21 -37.48 -10.57
C LYS A 82 7.79 -37.15 -9.13
N ALA A 83 6.57 -37.51 -8.70
CA ALA A 83 6.13 -37.31 -7.33
C ALA A 83 7.01 -38.08 -6.33
N LYS A 84 7.34 -39.35 -6.64
CA LYS A 84 8.23 -40.17 -5.82
C LYS A 84 9.62 -39.54 -5.70
N ASP A 85 10.17 -39.03 -6.79
CA ASP A 85 11.47 -38.36 -6.79
C ASP A 85 11.43 -37.07 -5.93
N LEU A 86 10.41 -36.23 -6.10
CA LEU A 86 10.22 -35.01 -5.29
C LEU A 86 10.10 -35.33 -3.79
N VAL A 87 9.38 -36.40 -3.44
CA VAL A 87 9.27 -36.87 -2.05
C VAL A 87 10.60 -37.41 -1.54
N ARG A 88 11.33 -38.19 -2.34
CA ARG A 88 12.66 -38.72 -2.00
C ARG A 88 13.65 -37.59 -1.74
N MET A 89 13.67 -36.57 -2.59
CA MET A 89 14.47 -35.36 -2.43
C MET A 89 14.14 -34.61 -1.12
N ALA A 90 12.85 -34.41 -0.83
CA ALA A 90 12.41 -33.75 0.39
C ALA A 90 12.79 -34.54 1.66
N ILE A 91 12.66 -35.88 1.62
CA ILE A 91 13.10 -36.75 2.71
C ILE A 91 14.61 -36.64 2.93
N ALA A 92 15.40 -36.71 1.85
CA ALA A 92 16.86 -36.61 1.94
C ALA A 92 17.31 -35.27 2.55
N LYS A 93 16.66 -34.16 2.19
CA LYS A 93 16.89 -32.87 2.84
C LYS A 93 16.49 -32.89 4.31
N ALA A 94 15.33 -33.46 4.62
CA ALA A 94 14.78 -33.48 5.98
C ALA A 94 15.68 -34.18 7.00
N GLU A 95 16.50 -35.15 6.57
CA GLU A 95 17.49 -35.83 7.42
C GLU A 95 18.52 -34.86 8.01
N PHE A 96 18.91 -33.82 7.27
CA PHE A 96 19.93 -32.86 7.67
C PHE A 96 19.37 -31.61 8.35
N LEU A 97 18.04 -31.40 8.32
CA LEU A 97 17.41 -30.28 9.01
C LEU A 97 17.78 -30.28 10.50
N LYS A 98 18.01 -29.10 11.06
CA LYS A 98 18.34 -28.90 12.48
C LYS A 98 17.25 -28.06 13.14
N PRO A 99 16.97 -28.27 14.44
CA PRO A 99 16.04 -27.40 15.14
C PRO A 99 16.62 -25.98 15.18
N LEU A 100 15.87 -25.01 14.67
CA LEU A 100 16.29 -23.61 14.68
C LEU A 100 15.47 -22.84 15.72
N LYS A 101 16.11 -21.84 16.34
CA LYS A 101 15.45 -20.90 17.24
C LYS A 101 15.39 -19.55 16.53
N PRO A 102 14.20 -19.08 16.13
CA PRO A 102 14.08 -17.75 15.58
C PRO A 102 14.54 -16.72 16.61
N GLY A 103 15.25 -15.69 16.15
CA GLY A 103 15.60 -14.56 17.01
C GLY A 103 14.34 -13.81 17.44
N GLN A 104 14.35 -13.23 18.64
CA GLN A 104 13.30 -12.31 19.06
C GLN A 104 13.78 -10.88 18.89
N LEU A 105 12.90 -10.06 18.31
CA LEU A 105 13.13 -8.66 18.05
C LEU A 105 12.15 -7.85 18.86
N SER A 106 12.62 -7.04 19.81
CA SER A 106 11.76 -6.09 20.50
C SER A 106 11.04 -5.19 19.50
N VAL A 107 9.80 -4.84 19.79
CA VAL A 107 9.03 -3.91 18.96
C VAL A 107 9.09 -2.54 19.58
N ASN A 108 9.53 -1.55 18.81
CA ASN A 108 9.25 -0.17 19.15
C ASN A 108 7.76 0.11 18.89
N HIS A 109 7.03 0.49 19.95
CA HIS A 109 5.58 0.67 19.89
C HIS A 109 5.13 2.02 19.30
N ALA A 110 6.04 2.81 18.74
CA ALA A 110 5.72 4.04 18.02
C ALA A 110 5.53 3.80 16.51
N THR A 111 4.82 4.71 15.84
CA THR A 111 4.59 4.69 14.40
C THR A 111 5.10 5.96 13.73
N LEU A 112 5.78 5.84 12.59
CA LEU A 112 6.02 6.97 11.69
C LEU A 112 4.86 7.12 10.70
N ILE A 113 4.32 8.32 10.58
CA ILE A 113 3.31 8.69 9.59
C ILE A 113 3.92 9.72 8.65
N ILE A 114 3.98 9.37 7.36
CA ILE A 114 4.55 10.23 6.31
C ILE A 114 3.40 10.98 5.62
N GLY A 115 3.23 12.26 5.92
CA GLY A 115 2.17 13.11 5.40
C GLY A 115 1.10 13.42 6.46
N GLY A 116 0.86 14.71 6.68
CA GLY A 116 -0.06 15.27 7.65
C GLY A 116 -1.43 15.65 7.08
N GLY A 117 -1.87 15.04 5.97
CA GLY A 117 -3.22 15.22 5.43
C GLY A 117 -4.31 14.54 6.28
N LEU A 118 -5.57 14.63 5.86
CA LEU A 118 -6.70 13.99 6.56
C LEU A 118 -6.44 12.52 6.93
N ALA A 119 -5.87 11.73 6.01
CA ALA A 119 -5.57 10.32 6.26
C ALA A 119 -4.49 10.13 7.34
N GLY A 120 -3.42 10.93 7.31
CA GLY A 120 -2.34 10.88 8.30
C GLY A 120 -2.80 11.35 9.69
N ILE A 121 -3.55 12.45 9.76
CA ILE A 121 -4.17 12.94 10.99
C ILE A 121 -5.10 11.88 11.59
N THR A 122 -5.95 11.27 10.76
CA THR A 122 -6.86 10.20 11.19
C THR A 122 -6.07 9.01 11.74
N ALA A 123 -5.01 8.59 11.05
CA ALA A 123 -4.17 7.49 11.49
C ALA A 123 -3.50 7.78 12.85
N ALA A 124 -2.96 9.00 13.04
CA ALA A 124 -2.31 9.41 14.28
C ALA A 124 -3.28 9.39 15.46
N LEU A 125 -4.49 9.96 15.27
CA LEU A 125 -5.53 9.96 16.30
C LEU A 125 -6.01 8.55 16.61
N ALA A 126 -6.22 7.70 15.60
CA ALA A 126 -6.65 6.32 15.80
C ALA A 126 -5.57 5.48 16.53
N LEU A 127 -4.27 5.71 16.24
CA LEU A 127 -3.17 5.08 16.98
C LEU A 127 -3.14 5.54 18.45
N ALA A 128 -3.31 6.83 18.69
CA ALA A 128 -3.34 7.37 20.04
C ALA A 128 -4.57 6.89 20.84
N ASP A 129 -5.73 6.74 20.19
CA ASP A 129 -6.93 6.15 20.78
C ASP A 129 -6.71 4.65 21.14
N GLN A 130 -5.74 3.97 20.53
CA GLN A 130 -5.27 2.62 20.89
C GLN A 130 -4.10 2.63 21.89
N GLY A 131 -3.62 3.80 22.31
CA GLY A 131 -2.50 3.95 23.27
C GLY A 131 -1.10 3.89 22.64
N PHE A 132 -0.97 3.94 21.31
CA PHE A 132 0.32 3.93 20.62
C PHE A 132 0.79 5.34 20.26
N ALA A 133 2.09 5.59 20.44
CA ALA A 133 2.72 6.85 20.06
C ALA A 133 2.89 6.94 18.54
N SER A 134 2.87 8.16 18.00
CA SER A 134 3.13 8.39 16.59
C SER A 134 3.88 9.70 16.30
N PHE A 135 4.65 9.68 15.23
CA PHE A 135 5.36 10.83 14.68
C PHE A 135 4.75 11.17 13.32
N ILE A 136 4.18 12.36 13.16
CA ILE A 136 3.74 12.86 11.85
C ILE A 136 4.87 13.70 11.26
N VAL A 137 5.33 13.34 10.06
CA VAL A 137 6.25 14.17 9.27
C VAL A 137 5.47 14.78 8.10
N GLU A 138 5.29 16.10 8.14
CA GLU A 138 4.63 16.90 7.13
C GLU A 138 5.64 17.87 6.50
N LYS A 139 5.67 17.88 5.16
CA LYS A 139 6.60 18.70 4.39
C LYS A 139 6.18 20.17 4.36
N GLU A 140 4.88 20.44 4.42
CA GLU A 140 4.33 21.78 4.48
C GLU A 140 4.40 22.34 5.91
N GLU A 141 4.28 23.66 6.07
CA GLU A 141 4.28 24.31 7.39
C GLU A 141 3.04 23.96 8.22
N GLU A 142 1.96 23.52 7.57
CA GLU A 142 0.68 23.21 8.21
C GLU A 142 0.15 21.81 7.84
N LEU A 143 -0.49 21.16 8.81
CA LEU A 143 -1.24 19.92 8.60
C LEU A 143 -2.53 20.15 7.81
N GLY A 144 -3.12 19.09 7.26
CA GLY A 144 -4.46 19.06 6.66
C GLY A 144 -4.48 18.74 5.17
N GLY A 145 -3.37 18.97 4.45
CA GLY A 145 -3.22 18.64 3.04
C GLY A 145 -4.38 19.16 2.16
N ASN A 146 -4.82 18.38 1.17
CA ASN A 146 -5.94 18.78 0.30
C ASN A 146 -7.25 19.05 1.08
N TYR A 147 -7.47 18.40 2.22
CA TYR A 147 -8.72 18.55 2.98
C TYR A 147 -8.88 19.96 3.54
N ARG A 148 -7.76 20.66 3.82
CA ARG A 148 -7.76 22.07 4.21
C ARG A 148 -8.34 22.99 3.12
N LYS A 149 -8.27 22.58 1.85
CA LYS A 149 -8.78 23.37 0.71
C LYS A 149 -10.27 23.15 0.43
N LEU A 150 -10.91 22.20 1.11
CA LEU A 150 -12.35 21.96 1.00
C LEU A 150 -13.11 22.80 2.02
N HIS A 151 -14.35 23.16 1.69
CA HIS A 151 -15.28 23.88 2.58
C HIS A 151 -16.43 23.00 3.04
N TYR A 152 -16.92 22.12 2.18
CA TYR A 152 -18.03 21.22 2.50
C TYR A 152 -17.98 19.92 1.70
N THR A 153 -18.52 18.83 2.25
CA THR A 153 -18.74 17.58 1.51
C THR A 153 -20.09 17.59 0.80
N LEU A 154 -20.32 16.62 -0.10
CA LEU A 154 -21.60 16.46 -0.81
C LEU A 154 -22.75 16.18 0.17
N GLU A 155 -22.45 15.50 1.27
CA GLU A 155 -23.36 15.16 2.36
C GLU A 155 -23.61 16.33 3.33
N GLY A 156 -22.94 17.47 3.14
CA GLY A 156 -23.14 18.68 3.94
C GLY A 156 -22.26 18.81 5.18
N LEU A 157 -21.21 17.99 5.34
CA LEU A 157 -20.24 18.16 6.42
C LEU A 157 -19.41 19.43 6.18
N ASP A 158 -19.33 20.31 7.17
CA ASP A 158 -18.38 21.43 7.21
C ASP A 158 -16.96 20.91 7.44
N THR A 159 -16.15 20.93 6.38
CA THR A 159 -14.79 20.35 6.40
C THR A 159 -13.80 21.22 7.16
N LYS A 160 -14.00 22.54 7.20
CA LYS A 160 -13.12 23.48 7.93
C LYS A 160 -13.26 23.27 9.42
N ARG A 161 -14.51 23.23 9.92
CA ARG A 161 -14.81 22.97 11.33
C ARG A 161 -14.37 21.57 11.73
N HIS A 162 -14.62 20.57 10.88
CA HIS A 162 -14.17 19.21 11.13
C HIS A 162 -12.65 19.12 11.22
N LEU A 163 -11.90 19.71 10.28
CA LEU A 163 -10.45 19.72 10.32
C LEU A 163 -9.92 20.44 11.57
N ALA A 164 -10.48 21.61 11.92
CA ALA A 164 -10.09 22.34 13.13
C ALA A 164 -10.24 21.47 14.39
N SER A 165 -11.34 20.71 14.50
CA SER A 165 -11.55 19.78 15.60
C SER A 165 -10.52 18.63 15.62
N LEU A 166 -10.10 18.12 14.46
CA LEU A 166 -9.07 17.08 14.39
C LEU A 166 -7.70 17.63 14.77
N LEU A 167 -7.36 18.84 14.33
CA LEU A 167 -6.09 19.49 14.66
C LEU A 167 -5.99 19.81 16.16
N ASP A 168 -7.07 20.30 16.77
CA ASP A 168 -7.13 20.51 18.23
C ASP A 168 -6.88 19.22 19.01
N ARG A 169 -7.45 18.09 18.53
CA ARG A 169 -7.19 16.77 19.12
C ARG A 169 -5.73 16.34 18.95
N VAL A 170 -5.12 16.59 17.79
CA VAL A 170 -3.71 16.26 17.55
C VAL A 170 -2.79 17.08 18.45
N GLU A 171 -3.01 18.39 18.55
CA GLU A 171 -2.18 19.30 19.33
C GLU A 171 -2.21 18.98 20.83
N LYS A 172 -3.38 18.58 21.36
CA LYS A 172 -3.56 18.25 22.79
C LYS A 172 -3.14 16.83 23.14
N ASN A 173 -2.78 15.98 22.18
CA ASN A 173 -2.50 14.58 22.44
C ASN A 173 -1.00 14.34 22.73
N PRO A 174 -0.63 13.89 23.94
CA PRO A 174 0.78 13.67 24.29
C PRO A 174 1.44 12.50 23.55
N LEU A 175 0.66 11.62 22.92
CA LEU A 175 1.16 10.48 22.13
C LEU A 175 1.47 10.85 20.68
N ILE A 176 1.09 12.05 20.23
CA ILE A 176 1.30 12.48 18.85
C ILE A 176 2.31 13.60 18.83
N ARG A 177 3.42 13.37 18.12
CA ARG A 177 4.43 14.40 17.87
C ARG A 177 4.44 14.77 16.40
N VAL A 178 4.42 16.06 16.11
CA VAL A 178 4.32 16.58 14.74
C VAL A 178 5.60 17.32 14.36
N PHE A 179 6.11 17.01 13.18
CA PHE A 179 7.17 17.75 12.50
C PHE A 179 6.57 18.37 11.23
N THR A 180 6.42 19.69 11.20
CA THR A 180 6.03 20.45 10.00
C THR A 180 7.24 21.11 9.34
N GLY A 181 7.14 21.46 8.07
CA GLY A 181 8.28 21.96 7.29
C GLY A 181 9.45 20.95 7.28
N ALA A 182 9.11 19.66 7.30
CA ALA A 182 10.04 18.59 7.61
C ALA A 182 10.04 17.48 6.55
N GLU A 183 11.22 16.94 6.28
CA GLU A 183 11.42 15.90 5.27
C GLU A 183 12.18 14.71 5.85
N ILE A 184 11.94 13.53 5.29
CA ILE A 184 12.71 12.33 5.63
C ILE A 184 14.01 12.34 4.84
N ARG A 185 15.14 12.42 5.54
CA ARG A 185 16.48 12.37 4.95
C ARG A 185 16.98 10.94 4.79
N LYS A 186 16.69 10.09 5.78
CA LYS A 186 17.13 8.71 5.81
C LYS A 186 16.12 7.84 6.55
N LEU A 187 15.84 6.66 6.03
CA LEU A 187 14.99 5.67 6.69
C LEU A 187 15.67 4.31 6.58
N GLU A 188 15.97 3.72 7.73
CA GLU A 188 16.69 2.46 7.85
C GLU A 188 16.01 1.55 8.88
N GLY A 189 16.42 0.30 8.88
CA GLY A 189 15.87 -0.72 9.77
C GLY A 189 14.81 -1.58 9.10
N PHE A 190 13.99 -2.22 9.92
CA PHE A 190 13.04 -3.25 9.52
C PHE A 190 11.87 -3.25 10.50
N ILE A 191 10.82 -4.00 10.18
CA ILE A 191 9.64 -4.18 11.02
C ILE A 191 9.98 -4.30 12.52
N GLY A 192 9.36 -3.45 13.32
CA GLY A 192 9.57 -3.34 14.77
C GLY A 192 10.74 -2.45 15.18
N ASN A 193 11.71 -2.17 14.30
CA ASN A 193 12.95 -1.46 14.65
C ASN A 193 13.42 -0.58 13.47
N TYR A 194 12.63 0.42 13.13
CA TYR A 194 13.03 1.46 12.18
C TYR A 194 13.69 2.64 12.87
N LYS A 195 14.61 3.26 12.15
CA LYS A 195 15.26 4.51 12.52
C LYS A 195 15.13 5.49 11.37
N THR A 196 14.57 6.66 11.64
CA THR A 196 14.32 7.69 10.63
C THR A 196 14.98 9.00 11.04
N THR A 197 15.76 9.55 10.12
CA THR A 197 16.33 10.89 10.25
C THR A 197 15.40 11.88 9.57
N VAL A 198 14.83 12.79 10.36
CA VAL A 198 13.93 13.86 9.94
C VAL A 198 14.72 15.16 9.90
N GLY A 199 14.75 15.81 8.73
CA GLY A 199 15.32 17.14 8.56
C GLY A 199 14.26 18.20 8.78
N THR A 200 14.52 19.14 9.68
CA THR A 200 13.69 20.33 9.95
C THR A 200 14.51 21.60 9.73
N LYS A 201 13.86 22.77 9.78
CA LYS A 201 14.59 24.07 9.78
C LYS A 201 15.57 24.22 10.96
N ALA A 202 15.33 23.53 12.07
CA ALA A 202 16.17 23.57 13.26
C ALA A 202 17.36 22.60 13.22
N GLY A 203 17.40 21.71 12.23
CA GLY A 203 18.42 20.66 12.11
C GLY A 203 17.82 19.28 11.88
N GLU A 204 18.68 18.27 11.95
CA GLU A 204 18.27 16.87 11.82
C GLU A 204 17.99 16.26 13.19
N GLU A 205 16.92 15.48 13.27
CA GLU A 205 16.56 14.70 14.43
C GLU A 205 16.33 13.24 14.03
N GLN A 206 16.74 12.32 14.90
CA GLN A 206 16.55 10.89 14.69
C GLN A 206 15.44 10.36 15.60
N ILE A 207 14.47 9.69 14.98
CA ILE A 207 13.34 9.06 15.67
C ILE A 207 13.34 7.55 15.42
N GLU A 208 12.90 6.80 16.41
CA GLU A 208 12.79 5.34 16.36
C GLU A 208 11.31 4.94 16.44
N HIS A 209 10.91 3.99 15.60
CA HIS A 209 9.52 3.54 15.49
C HIS A 209 9.47 2.10 14.97
N GLY A 210 8.35 1.40 15.19
CA GLY A 210 8.20 0.00 14.79
C GLY A 210 7.57 -0.19 13.42
N VAL A 211 6.77 0.75 12.97
CA VAL A 211 6.02 0.65 11.70
C VAL A 211 5.89 2.01 11.02
N VAL A 212 5.66 1.99 9.71
CA VAL A 212 5.48 3.18 8.88
C VAL A 212 4.10 3.18 8.22
N ILE A 213 3.41 4.31 8.24
CA ILE A 213 2.18 4.56 7.48
C ILE A 213 2.43 5.69 6.47
N VAL A 214 2.28 5.39 5.18
CA VAL A 214 2.47 6.33 4.08
C VAL A 214 1.14 7.00 3.72
N ALA A 215 1.01 8.28 4.06
CA ALA A 215 -0.18 9.12 3.87
C ALA A 215 0.13 10.39 3.04
N THR A 216 1.04 10.28 2.08
CA THR A 216 1.62 11.38 1.28
C THR A 216 0.63 12.10 0.34
N GLY A 217 -0.59 11.60 0.24
CA GLY A 217 -1.65 12.19 -0.56
C GLY A 217 -1.37 12.17 -2.07
N ALA A 218 -2.01 13.11 -2.76
CA ALA A 218 -1.96 13.30 -4.20
C ALA A 218 -2.23 14.78 -4.51
N TYR A 219 -2.10 15.20 -5.76
CA TYR A 219 -2.27 16.60 -6.17
C TYR A 219 -3.36 16.76 -7.22
N GLU A 220 -3.89 17.97 -7.30
CA GLU A 220 -4.67 18.40 -8.45
C GLU A 220 -3.76 18.48 -9.68
N LEU A 221 -4.26 18.06 -10.83
CA LEU A 221 -3.54 18.22 -12.08
C LEU A 221 -3.50 19.71 -12.46
N GLU A 222 -2.30 20.24 -12.66
CA GLU A 222 -2.10 21.51 -13.35
C GLU A 222 -2.30 21.33 -14.85
N THR A 223 -3.10 22.20 -15.48
CA THR A 223 -3.46 22.08 -16.90
C THR A 223 -3.66 23.44 -17.55
N ASP A 224 -3.36 23.52 -18.85
CA ASP A 224 -3.67 24.61 -19.76
C ASP A 224 -4.86 24.28 -20.70
N GLU A 225 -5.46 23.09 -20.56
CA GLU A 225 -6.64 22.68 -21.32
C GLU A 225 -7.78 23.70 -21.12
N TYR A 226 -8.56 23.93 -22.18
CA TYR A 226 -9.78 24.75 -22.12
C TYR A 226 -9.56 26.20 -21.65
N LEU A 227 -8.39 26.78 -21.94
CA LEU A 227 -7.99 28.15 -21.55
C LEU A 227 -7.75 28.31 -20.03
N CYS A 228 -7.56 27.20 -19.31
CA CYS A 228 -7.15 27.22 -17.91
C CYS A 228 -5.85 28.02 -17.75
N GLY A 229 -5.79 28.89 -16.74
CA GLY A 229 -4.69 29.84 -16.51
C GLY A 229 -4.62 31.03 -17.49
N SER A 230 -5.22 30.92 -18.68
CA SER A 230 -5.23 32.00 -19.69
C SER A 230 -6.47 32.90 -19.61
N SER A 231 -7.52 32.47 -18.90
CA SER A 231 -8.77 33.21 -18.73
C SER A 231 -9.26 33.13 -17.29
N GLU A 232 -9.51 34.28 -16.66
CA GLU A 232 -10.06 34.37 -15.30
C GLU A 232 -11.48 33.80 -15.14
N LYS A 233 -12.13 33.49 -16.26
CA LYS A 233 -13.46 32.85 -16.31
C LYS A 233 -13.40 31.33 -16.34
N VAL A 234 -12.20 30.76 -16.48
CA VAL A 234 -11.98 29.32 -16.45
C VAL A 234 -11.28 28.99 -15.14
N VAL A 235 -11.93 28.18 -14.32
CA VAL A 235 -11.47 27.81 -12.99
C VAL A 235 -11.53 26.29 -12.83
N THR A 236 -10.78 25.73 -11.90
CA THR A 236 -10.96 24.35 -11.45
C THR A 236 -12.21 24.22 -10.58
N GLN A 237 -12.69 22.99 -10.37
CA GLN A 237 -13.79 22.75 -9.41
C GLN A 237 -13.46 23.19 -7.98
N ARG A 238 -12.19 23.04 -7.58
CA ARG A 238 -11.71 23.47 -6.27
C ARG A 238 -11.73 24.97 -6.12
N GLU A 239 -11.29 25.70 -7.14
CA GLU A 239 -11.40 27.17 -7.16
C GLU A 239 -12.86 27.61 -7.20
N LEU A 240 -13.72 26.95 -7.98
CA LEU A 240 -15.16 27.25 -7.98
C LEU A 240 -15.76 27.07 -6.57
N GLU A 241 -15.39 26.01 -5.85
CA GLU A 241 -15.83 25.79 -4.47
C GLU A 241 -15.39 26.94 -3.55
N GLU A 242 -14.14 27.40 -3.66
CA GLU A 242 -13.65 28.56 -2.90
C GLU A 242 -14.47 29.81 -3.22
N LEU A 243 -14.77 30.08 -4.50
CA LEU A 243 -15.57 31.24 -4.90
C LEU A 243 -17.00 31.17 -4.34
N ILE A 244 -17.62 29.99 -4.35
CA ILE A 244 -18.95 29.78 -3.79
C ILE A 244 -18.91 30.01 -2.28
N ALA A 245 -17.96 29.40 -1.57
CA ALA A 245 -17.82 29.51 -0.12
C ALA A 245 -17.53 30.94 0.34
N ALA A 246 -16.71 31.68 -0.41
CA ALA A 246 -16.35 33.07 -0.16
C ALA A 246 -17.44 34.07 -0.55
N ASN A 247 -18.57 33.62 -1.13
CA ASN A 247 -19.58 34.51 -1.72
C ASN A 247 -18.98 35.51 -2.73
N ASP A 248 -18.00 35.05 -3.52
CA ASP A 248 -17.29 35.88 -4.49
C ASP A 248 -18.25 36.36 -5.59
N ALA A 249 -18.12 37.63 -6.00
CA ALA A 249 -18.98 38.25 -7.00
C ALA A 249 -18.95 37.52 -8.36
N ARG A 250 -17.85 36.83 -8.70
CA ARG A 250 -17.75 36.01 -9.91
C ARG A 250 -18.72 34.83 -9.88
N ALA A 251 -18.80 34.11 -8.76
CA ALA A 251 -19.70 32.97 -8.61
C ALA A 251 -21.16 33.42 -8.40
N LEU A 252 -21.39 34.45 -7.57
CA LEU A 252 -22.73 34.98 -7.32
C LEU A 252 -23.35 35.66 -8.55
N GLY A 253 -22.55 36.40 -9.31
CA GLY A 253 -23.00 37.12 -10.50
C GLY A 253 -23.12 36.26 -11.76
N ALA A 254 -22.54 35.05 -11.77
CA ALA A 254 -22.62 34.14 -12.91
C ALA A 254 -24.07 33.64 -13.08
N LYS A 255 -24.67 33.93 -14.24
CA LYS A 255 -26.00 33.43 -14.60
C LYS A 255 -25.94 32.06 -15.26
N SER A 256 -24.83 31.78 -15.94
CA SER A 256 -24.57 30.49 -16.59
C SER A 256 -23.21 29.93 -16.17
N VAL A 257 -23.21 28.69 -15.69
CA VAL A 257 -22.01 27.92 -15.31
C VAL A 257 -21.97 26.62 -16.10
N VAL A 258 -20.89 26.40 -16.83
CA VAL A 258 -20.63 25.12 -17.52
C VAL A 258 -19.51 24.40 -16.79
N MET A 259 -19.63 23.09 -16.63
CA MET A 259 -18.64 22.23 -15.98
C MET A 259 -18.18 21.15 -16.94
N ILE A 260 -16.87 20.95 -17.10
CA ILE A 260 -16.32 19.90 -17.98
C ILE A 260 -15.73 18.80 -17.11
N GLN A 261 -16.24 17.58 -17.28
CA GLN A 261 -15.73 16.39 -16.59
C GLN A 261 -14.47 15.83 -17.25
N CYS A 262 -13.73 15.01 -16.50
CA CYS A 262 -12.61 14.21 -17.01
C CYS A 262 -11.47 15.04 -17.65
N VAL A 263 -11.25 16.28 -17.21
CA VAL A 263 -10.12 17.09 -17.70
C VAL A 263 -8.82 16.45 -17.19
N GLY A 264 -7.95 16.02 -18.10
CA GLY A 264 -6.73 15.28 -17.80
C GLY A 264 -6.89 13.94 -17.06
N SER A 265 -8.10 13.33 -17.06
CA SER A 265 -8.34 11.96 -16.57
C SER A 265 -9.02 11.12 -17.64
N ARG A 266 -8.85 9.79 -17.59
CA ARG A 266 -9.35 8.88 -18.63
C ARG A 266 -8.86 9.29 -20.02
N THR A 267 -7.57 9.59 -20.10
CA THR A 267 -6.82 9.85 -21.33
C THR A 267 -5.84 8.71 -21.57
N SER A 268 -5.18 8.67 -22.73
CA SER A 268 -4.13 7.68 -23.00
C SER A 268 -2.96 7.78 -22.02
N GLU A 269 -2.61 9.01 -21.61
CA GLU A 269 -1.55 9.29 -20.63
C GLU A 269 -1.97 8.94 -19.19
N ARG A 270 -3.24 9.16 -18.85
CA ARG A 270 -3.81 8.89 -17.52
C ARG A 270 -5.10 8.08 -17.69
N PRO A 271 -5.01 6.75 -17.88
CA PRO A 271 -6.17 5.91 -18.20
C PRO A 271 -7.14 5.73 -17.03
N TYR A 272 -6.72 6.09 -15.81
CA TYR A 272 -7.53 5.99 -14.61
C TYR A 272 -8.57 7.13 -14.49
N CYS A 273 -9.58 6.87 -13.65
CA CYS A 273 -10.56 7.86 -13.25
C CYS A 273 -10.17 8.48 -11.91
N SER A 274 -10.21 9.81 -11.81
CA SER A 274 -9.92 10.54 -10.55
C SER A 274 -11.00 10.38 -9.47
N ARG A 275 -12.02 9.56 -9.73
CA ARG A 275 -12.99 9.02 -8.77
C ARG A 275 -13.98 10.03 -8.16
N TYR A 276 -13.53 11.17 -7.65
CA TYR A 276 -14.40 12.13 -6.94
C TYR A 276 -14.98 13.25 -7.82
N CYS A 277 -14.36 13.55 -8.96
CA CYS A 277 -14.64 14.73 -9.78
C CYS A 277 -16.10 14.86 -10.27
N CYS A 278 -16.83 13.75 -10.45
CA CYS A 278 -18.28 13.80 -10.76
C CYS A 278 -19.12 14.25 -9.56
N SER A 279 -18.79 13.75 -8.36
CA SER A 279 -19.51 14.11 -7.14
C SER A 279 -19.22 15.55 -6.72
N GLU A 280 -17.99 16.02 -6.94
CA GLU A 280 -17.60 17.41 -6.70
C GLU A 280 -18.34 18.39 -7.62
N ALA A 281 -18.43 18.09 -8.92
CA ALA A 281 -19.20 18.89 -9.86
C ALA A 281 -20.69 18.98 -9.46
N ILE A 282 -21.28 17.84 -9.08
CA ILE A 282 -22.68 17.79 -8.61
C ILE A 282 -22.86 18.58 -7.31
N LYS A 283 -21.91 18.48 -6.37
CA LYS A 283 -21.90 19.25 -5.12
C LYS A 283 -21.92 20.76 -5.39
N ASN A 284 -21.01 21.23 -6.24
CA ASN A 284 -20.92 22.65 -6.59
C ASN A 284 -22.15 23.12 -7.39
N ALA A 285 -22.66 22.28 -8.30
CA ALA A 285 -23.89 22.58 -9.05
C ALA A 285 -25.11 22.75 -8.13
N LEU A 286 -25.27 21.87 -7.13
CA LEU A 286 -26.33 21.97 -6.14
C LEU A 286 -26.20 23.25 -5.31
N LYS A 287 -24.98 23.61 -4.87
CA LYS A 287 -24.74 24.87 -4.14
C LYS A 287 -25.06 26.11 -4.96
N LEU A 288 -24.71 26.09 -6.25
CA LEU A 288 -25.07 27.16 -7.18
C LEU A 288 -26.59 27.29 -7.35
N LYS A 289 -27.32 26.17 -7.38
CA LYS A 289 -28.80 26.13 -7.45
C LYS A 289 -29.48 26.51 -6.14
N GLU A 290 -28.88 26.19 -4.99
CA GLU A 290 -29.34 26.65 -3.67
C GLU A 290 -29.28 28.18 -3.58
N ALA A 291 -28.22 28.79 -4.11
CA ALA A 291 -28.05 30.25 -4.13
C ALA A 291 -28.97 30.95 -5.14
N ASP A 292 -29.19 30.36 -6.33
CA ASP A 292 -30.14 30.85 -7.33
C ASP A 292 -30.73 29.66 -8.12
N PRO A 293 -32.00 29.29 -7.86
CA PRO A 293 -32.67 28.18 -8.56
C PRO A 293 -32.76 28.36 -10.08
N ASN A 294 -32.79 29.62 -10.56
CA ASN A 294 -32.90 29.95 -11.98
C ASN A 294 -31.55 29.94 -12.71
N ARG A 295 -30.43 29.85 -11.98
CA ARG A 295 -29.09 29.81 -12.57
C ARG A 295 -28.97 28.65 -13.54
N GLU A 296 -28.45 28.92 -14.72
CA GLU A 296 -28.19 27.90 -15.72
C GLU A 296 -26.91 27.13 -15.36
N VAL A 297 -27.03 25.82 -15.11
CA VAL A 297 -25.88 24.96 -14.83
C VAL A 297 -25.89 23.79 -15.80
N ALA A 298 -24.77 23.55 -16.48
CA ALA A 298 -24.58 22.41 -17.38
C ALA A 298 -23.31 21.63 -17.04
N ILE A 299 -23.40 20.31 -16.95
CA ILE A 299 -22.28 19.40 -16.72
C ILE A 299 -22.06 18.57 -17.99
N LEU A 300 -20.90 18.75 -18.62
CA LEU A 300 -20.45 18.01 -19.79
C LEU A 300 -19.69 16.76 -19.33
N TYR A 301 -20.17 15.56 -19.68
CA TYR A 301 -19.64 14.32 -19.12
C TYR A 301 -19.52 13.18 -20.15
N ARG A 302 -18.64 12.20 -19.87
CA ARG A 302 -18.62 10.91 -20.58
C ARG A 302 -19.57 9.90 -19.92
N ASP A 303 -19.34 9.70 -18.63
CA ASP A 303 -20.17 8.90 -17.71
C ASP A 303 -20.27 9.62 -16.36
N ILE A 304 -21.46 9.65 -15.76
CA ILE A 304 -21.62 10.13 -14.38
C ILE A 304 -21.27 8.98 -13.43
N ARG A 305 -20.28 9.20 -12.57
CA ARG A 305 -19.77 8.20 -11.62
C ARG A 305 -20.07 8.61 -10.18
N THR A 306 -21.34 8.52 -9.80
CA THR A 306 -21.87 8.74 -8.44
C THR A 306 -22.07 7.42 -7.69
N PHE A 307 -21.03 6.58 -7.66
CA PHE A 307 -21.09 5.24 -7.07
C PHE A 307 -21.24 5.28 -5.53
N GLY A 308 -21.72 4.17 -4.96
CA GLY A 308 -22.09 4.08 -3.55
C GLY A 308 -23.46 4.70 -3.31
N LEU A 309 -23.61 5.48 -2.24
CA LEU A 309 -24.86 6.15 -1.88
C LEU A 309 -25.01 7.54 -2.52
N LYS A 310 -24.23 7.84 -3.56
CA LYS A 310 -24.16 9.18 -4.16
C LYS A 310 -25.13 9.40 -5.33
N GLU A 311 -25.79 8.37 -5.83
CA GLU A 311 -26.74 8.45 -6.95
C GLU A 311 -27.93 9.37 -6.65
N ASP A 312 -28.38 9.41 -5.39
CA ASP A 312 -29.47 10.29 -4.96
C ASP A 312 -29.12 11.77 -5.16
N TYR A 313 -27.85 12.16 -5.06
CA TYR A 313 -27.44 13.54 -5.32
C TYR A 313 -27.42 13.87 -6.82
N TYR A 314 -27.10 12.90 -7.66
CA TYR A 314 -27.24 13.07 -9.10
C TYR A 314 -28.71 13.25 -9.48
N LYS A 315 -29.62 12.45 -8.90
CA LYS A 315 -31.06 12.65 -9.05
C LYS A 315 -31.51 14.04 -8.58
N LYS A 316 -31.10 14.47 -7.38
CA LYS A 316 -31.40 15.82 -6.85
C LYS A 316 -30.93 16.93 -7.78
N ALA A 317 -29.72 16.82 -8.34
CA ALA A 317 -29.20 17.82 -9.28
C ALA A 317 -30.05 17.91 -10.56
N ARG A 318 -30.50 16.76 -11.09
CA ARG A 318 -31.43 16.73 -12.23
C ARG A 318 -32.78 17.35 -11.90
N GLU A 319 -33.33 17.05 -10.72
CA GLU A 319 -34.59 17.64 -10.23
C GLU A 319 -34.46 19.17 -10.02
N ALA A 320 -33.26 19.65 -9.70
CA ALA A 320 -32.93 21.08 -9.62
C ALA A 320 -32.65 21.72 -11.01
N ASN A 321 -32.99 21.06 -12.11
CA ASN A 321 -32.75 21.51 -13.49
C ASN A 321 -31.26 21.81 -13.79
N VAL A 322 -30.35 20.99 -13.27
CA VAL A 322 -28.96 20.93 -13.78
C VAL A 322 -28.98 20.12 -15.07
N ARG A 323 -28.44 20.67 -16.16
CA ARG A 323 -28.36 20.02 -17.46
C ARG A 323 -27.15 19.09 -17.51
N PHE A 324 -27.33 17.88 -18.04
CA PHE A 324 -26.26 16.91 -18.20
C PHE A 324 -26.13 16.58 -19.68
N VAL A 325 -25.01 16.96 -20.29
CA VAL A 325 -24.76 16.76 -21.73
C VAL A 325 -23.64 15.76 -21.88
N ARG A 326 -23.93 14.65 -22.56
CA ARG A 326 -22.95 13.59 -22.77
C ARG A 326 -22.05 13.94 -23.96
N TYR A 327 -20.75 13.73 -23.83
CA TYR A 327 -19.78 13.83 -24.92
C TYR A 327 -18.96 12.54 -25.04
N ASP A 328 -18.48 12.26 -26.25
CA ASP A 328 -17.65 11.10 -26.55
C ASP A 328 -16.16 11.40 -26.46
N GLU A 329 -15.33 10.38 -26.23
CA GLU A 329 -13.89 10.53 -26.06
C GLU A 329 -13.18 11.15 -27.27
N ASP A 330 -13.63 10.80 -28.47
CA ASP A 330 -13.15 11.30 -29.75
C ASP A 330 -13.76 12.65 -30.15
N ARG A 331 -14.78 13.11 -29.42
CA ARG A 331 -15.50 14.37 -29.65
C ARG A 331 -15.60 15.19 -28.37
N LYS A 332 -14.43 15.55 -27.84
CA LYS A 332 -14.32 16.43 -26.67
C LYS A 332 -14.95 17.81 -26.93
N PRO A 333 -15.45 18.50 -25.88
CA PRO A 333 -15.88 19.90 -25.99
C PRO A 333 -14.76 20.79 -26.53
N VAL A 334 -15.11 21.87 -27.21
CA VAL A 334 -14.18 22.91 -27.68
C VAL A 334 -14.53 24.22 -26.98
N VAL A 335 -13.53 24.93 -26.49
CA VAL A 335 -13.71 26.14 -25.69
C VAL A 335 -13.06 27.33 -26.41
N SER A 336 -13.82 28.40 -26.61
CA SER A 336 -13.36 29.66 -27.20
C SER A 336 -13.76 30.86 -26.33
N LYS A 337 -13.08 31.99 -26.52
CA LYS A 337 -13.37 33.25 -25.85
C LYS A 337 -14.06 34.18 -26.84
N GLU A 338 -15.30 34.57 -26.54
CA GLU A 338 -16.10 35.45 -27.40
C GLU A 338 -16.87 36.48 -26.58
N GLY A 339 -16.77 37.76 -26.95
CA GLY A 339 -17.59 38.83 -26.36
C GLY A 339 -17.48 38.98 -24.83
N GLY A 340 -16.34 38.59 -24.25
CA GLY A 340 -16.14 38.61 -22.80
C GLY A 340 -16.81 37.45 -22.05
N ARG A 341 -17.38 36.44 -22.73
CA ARG A 341 -17.85 35.16 -22.17
C ARG A 341 -17.02 34.00 -22.72
N VAL A 342 -17.23 32.81 -22.16
CA VAL A 342 -16.64 31.57 -22.65
C VAL A 342 -17.70 30.79 -23.41
N ALA A 343 -17.46 30.49 -24.68
CA ALA A 343 -18.34 29.62 -25.48
C ALA A 343 -17.79 28.19 -25.45
N VAL A 344 -18.68 27.23 -25.18
CA VAL A 344 -18.35 25.81 -25.12
C VAL A 344 -19.18 25.08 -26.17
N THR A 345 -18.54 24.63 -27.24
CA THR A 345 -19.18 23.84 -28.30
C THR A 345 -19.01 22.35 -28.01
N VAL A 346 -20.10 21.59 -28.04
CA VAL A 346 -20.10 20.14 -27.82
C VAL A 346 -21.12 19.46 -28.73
N PHE A 347 -20.83 18.24 -29.19
CA PHE A 347 -21.81 17.45 -29.93
C PHE A 347 -22.74 16.75 -28.94
N ASP A 348 -24.04 17.01 -29.03
CA ASP A 348 -25.05 16.36 -28.21
C ASP A 348 -25.58 15.11 -28.94
N PRO A 349 -25.41 13.90 -28.38
CA PRO A 349 -25.84 12.67 -29.04
C PRO A 349 -27.36 12.44 -29.05
N ILE A 350 -28.12 13.16 -28.21
CA ILE A 350 -29.59 13.08 -28.15
C ILE A 350 -30.19 13.96 -29.26
N LEU A 351 -29.67 15.18 -29.41
CA LEU A 351 -30.09 16.11 -30.48
C LEU A 351 -29.44 15.77 -31.83
N ASN A 352 -28.34 15.01 -31.82
CA ASN A 352 -27.54 14.64 -32.99
C ASN A 352 -27.00 15.87 -33.74
N GLU A 353 -26.65 16.93 -33.00
CA GLU A 353 -26.11 18.18 -33.54
C GLU A 353 -25.07 18.79 -32.59
N LYS A 354 -24.33 19.79 -33.08
CA LYS A 354 -23.43 20.59 -32.23
C LYS A 354 -24.26 21.66 -31.54
N ILE A 355 -24.18 21.70 -30.21
CA ILE A 355 -24.75 22.76 -29.40
C ILE A 355 -23.65 23.68 -28.88
N GLU A 356 -24.02 24.93 -28.65
CA GLU A 356 -23.14 25.95 -28.08
C GLU A 356 -23.70 26.41 -26.73
N LEU A 357 -22.88 26.31 -25.69
CA LEU A 357 -23.21 26.72 -24.34
C LEU A 357 -22.36 27.92 -23.95
N TRP A 358 -23.03 29.03 -23.63
CA TRP A 358 -22.39 30.25 -23.18
C TRP A 358 -22.24 30.25 -21.67
N ALA A 359 -21.01 30.37 -21.17
CA ALA A 359 -20.68 30.33 -19.76
C ALA A 359 -20.15 31.69 -19.28
N ASP A 360 -20.70 32.19 -18.18
CA ASP A 360 -20.10 33.29 -17.43
C ASP A 360 -18.91 32.78 -16.62
N LEU A 361 -18.98 31.53 -16.13
CA LEU A 361 -17.88 30.75 -15.56
C LEU A 361 -17.85 29.33 -16.14
N LEU A 362 -16.65 28.87 -16.48
CA LEU A 362 -16.36 27.50 -16.88
C LEU A 362 -15.55 26.81 -15.77
N ALA A 363 -16.07 25.73 -15.20
CA ALA A 363 -15.39 24.95 -14.19
C ALA A 363 -14.83 23.65 -14.75
N LEU A 364 -13.56 23.37 -14.50
CA LEU A 364 -12.86 22.18 -14.96
C LEU A 364 -12.74 21.17 -13.83
N SER A 365 -13.34 20.00 -14.03
CA SER A 365 -13.20 18.87 -13.12
C SER A 365 -11.92 18.11 -13.45
N VAL A 366 -10.81 18.71 -13.04
CA VAL A 366 -9.44 18.29 -13.32
C VAL A 366 -9.05 16.98 -12.62
N GLY A 367 -8.06 16.30 -13.21
CA GLY A 367 -7.57 15.04 -12.70
C GLY A 367 -6.79 15.14 -11.41
N THR A 368 -6.53 13.99 -10.82
CA THR A 368 -5.66 13.83 -9.65
C THR A 368 -4.39 13.12 -10.09
N VAL A 369 -3.24 13.68 -9.75
CA VAL A 369 -1.92 13.11 -10.04
C VAL A 369 -1.27 12.63 -8.75
N PRO A 370 -0.43 11.57 -8.79
CA PRO A 370 0.27 11.09 -7.61
C PRO A 370 1.21 12.16 -7.05
N ASN A 371 1.62 11.99 -5.79
CA ASN A 371 2.67 12.81 -5.22
C ASN A 371 4.00 12.52 -5.94
N PRO A 372 4.70 13.54 -6.50
CA PRO A 372 5.95 13.33 -7.23
C PRO A 372 7.06 12.73 -6.37
N GLY A 373 7.00 12.94 -5.04
CA GLY A 373 7.93 12.35 -4.08
C GLY A 373 7.69 10.85 -3.81
N ASN A 374 6.61 10.26 -4.31
CA ASN A 374 6.30 8.84 -4.06
C ASN A 374 7.43 7.91 -4.54
N ALA A 375 8.10 8.22 -5.65
CA ALA A 375 9.19 7.39 -6.15
C ALA A 375 10.40 7.37 -5.20
N GLU A 376 10.75 8.51 -4.60
CA GLU A 376 11.86 8.62 -3.64
C GLU A 376 11.51 7.98 -2.30
N ILE A 377 10.29 8.21 -1.80
CA ILE A 377 9.76 7.57 -0.60
C ILE A 377 9.69 6.05 -0.80
N GLY A 378 9.27 5.59 -1.97
CA GLY A 378 9.22 4.19 -2.36
C GLY A 378 10.60 3.54 -2.36
N LYS A 379 11.64 4.23 -2.86
CA LYS A 379 13.04 3.75 -2.78
C LYS A 379 13.51 3.60 -1.33
N MET A 380 13.24 4.58 -0.48
CA MET A 380 13.63 4.54 0.95
C MET A 380 12.96 3.38 1.70
N LEU A 381 11.67 3.16 1.43
CA LEU A 381 10.87 2.10 2.06
C LEU A 381 10.97 0.74 1.37
N LYS A 382 11.64 0.68 0.20
CA LYS A 382 11.68 -0.48 -0.70
C LYS A 382 10.26 -0.96 -1.08
N VAL A 383 9.37 -0.02 -1.40
CA VAL A 383 7.99 -0.31 -1.82
C VAL A 383 7.71 0.25 -3.23
N PRO A 384 6.97 -0.48 -4.08
CA PRO A 384 6.75 -0.07 -5.46
C PRO A 384 5.61 0.95 -5.59
N THR A 385 5.68 1.74 -6.65
CA THR A 385 4.53 2.43 -7.23
C THR A 385 3.98 1.62 -8.40
N ASN A 386 2.70 1.81 -8.71
CA ASN A 386 2.11 1.31 -9.94
C ASN A 386 2.58 2.14 -11.16
N GLN A 387 2.14 1.76 -12.35
CA GLN A 387 2.46 2.43 -13.61
C GLN A 387 2.02 3.92 -13.65
N ASP A 388 1.05 4.29 -12.82
CA ASP A 388 0.49 5.63 -12.74
C ASP A 388 1.17 6.50 -11.67
N GLY A 389 2.15 5.96 -10.92
CA GLY A 389 2.92 6.65 -9.88
C GLY A 389 2.28 6.68 -8.48
N PHE A 390 1.13 6.03 -8.29
CA PHE A 390 0.57 5.80 -6.96
C PHE A 390 1.20 4.57 -6.30
N PHE A 391 1.16 4.47 -4.96
CA PHE A 391 1.68 3.30 -4.27
C PHE A 391 0.87 2.03 -4.57
N LEU A 392 1.57 0.91 -4.78
CA LEU A 392 0.96 -0.38 -5.09
C LEU A 392 0.82 -1.24 -3.83
N GLU A 393 -0.38 -1.73 -3.58
CA GLU A 393 -0.67 -2.60 -2.44
C GLU A 393 -0.10 -4.01 -2.60
N ALA A 394 0.04 -4.73 -1.49
CA ALA A 394 0.47 -6.13 -1.48
C ALA A 394 -0.53 -7.02 -2.24
N HIS A 395 -1.83 -6.77 -2.05
CA HIS A 395 -2.89 -7.45 -2.80
C HIS A 395 -4.20 -6.66 -2.74
N VAL A 396 -4.80 -6.38 -3.92
CA VAL A 396 -6.07 -5.65 -4.16
C VAL A 396 -7.27 -6.00 -3.26
N LYS A 397 -7.26 -7.14 -2.55
CA LYS A 397 -8.41 -7.69 -1.81
C LYS A 397 -8.01 -8.18 -0.43
N LEU A 398 -6.94 -8.97 -0.36
CA LEU A 398 -6.50 -9.60 0.90
C LEU A 398 -5.73 -8.62 1.79
N ARG A 399 -4.96 -7.70 1.20
CA ARG A 399 -4.07 -6.78 1.91
C ARG A 399 -4.05 -5.40 1.20
N PRO A 400 -5.18 -4.68 1.16
CA PRO A 400 -5.33 -3.47 0.35
C PRO A 400 -4.66 -2.21 0.94
N VAL A 401 -4.14 -2.29 2.16
CA VAL A 401 -3.44 -1.19 2.85
C VAL A 401 -2.00 -1.54 3.24
N ASP A 402 -1.60 -2.79 3.02
CA ASP A 402 -0.25 -3.26 3.29
C ASP A 402 0.60 -3.11 2.03
N PHE A 403 1.90 -2.90 2.21
CA PHE A 403 2.88 -3.19 1.18
C PHE A 403 3.35 -4.64 1.27
N ALA A 404 4.05 -5.11 0.21
CA ALA A 404 4.76 -6.38 0.25
C ALA A 404 5.89 -6.38 1.30
N THR A 405 6.43 -5.20 1.60
CA THR A 405 7.36 -4.97 2.71
C THR A 405 6.58 -4.92 4.02
N ASP A 406 6.85 -5.89 4.90
CA ASP A 406 6.17 -5.96 6.19
C ASP A 406 6.51 -4.77 7.10
N GLY A 407 5.54 -4.34 7.90
CA GLY A 407 5.68 -3.17 8.79
C GLY A 407 5.51 -1.81 8.09
N VAL A 408 5.24 -1.81 6.79
CA VAL A 408 4.94 -0.60 6.02
C VAL A 408 3.51 -0.69 5.47
N PHE A 409 2.72 0.36 5.71
CA PHE A 409 1.33 0.47 5.31
C PHE A 409 1.10 1.78 4.56
N MET A 410 -0.07 1.92 3.92
CA MET A 410 -0.46 3.16 3.26
C MET A 410 -1.95 3.46 3.45
N CYS A 411 -2.29 4.74 3.39
CA CYS A 411 -3.67 5.18 3.44
C CYS A 411 -3.88 6.51 2.69
N GLY A 412 -5.14 6.76 2.33
CA GLY A 412 -5.52 8.00 1.66
C GLY A 412 -5.09 8.03 0.20
N MET A 413 -4.96 9.23 -0.35
CA MET A 413 -4.73 9.39 -1.79
C MET A 413 -3.35 8.98 -2.28
N SER A 414 -2.41 8.63 -1.39
CA SER A 414 -1.11 8.05 -1.74
C SER A 414 -1.26 6.72 -2.52
N HIS A 415 -2.34 5.98 -2.24
CA HIS A 415 -2.70 4.72 -2.88
C HIS A 415 -3.43 4.88 -4.23
N ALA A 416 -4.36 5.85 -4.31
CA ALA A 416 -5.18 6.14 -5.51
C ALA A 416 -6.13 7.32 -5.22
N PRO A 417 -6.65 8.02 -6.24
CA PRO A 417 -7.71 9.03 -6.07
C PRO A 417 -8.93 8.44 -5.35
N LYS A 418 -9.41 9.11 -4.29
CA LYS A 418 -10.52 8.63 -3.45
C LYS A 418 -11.19 9.74 -2.65
N PHE A 419 -12.38 9.45 -2.13
CA PHE A 419 -13.14 10.38 -1.29
C PHE A 419 -12.50 10.55 0.10
N SER A 420 -12.93 11.59 0.83
CA SER A 420 -12.52 11.83 2.21
C SER A 420 -12.92 10.68 3.13
N GLU A 421 -14.14 10.15 3.03
CA GLU A 421 -14.58 9.03 3.87
C GLU A 421 -13.81 7.73 3.57
N GLU A 422 -13.45 7.51 2.30
CA GLU A 422 -12.61 6.37 1.90
C GLU A 422 -11.19 6.52 2.46
N SER A 423 -10.66 7.75 2.48
CA SER A 423 -9.35 8.05 3.07
C SER A 423 -9.32 7.81 4.58
N ILE A 424 -10.38 8.22 5.29
CA ILE A 424 -10.57 7.96 6.73
C ILE A 424 -10.67 6.44 6.98
N THR A 425 -11.48 5.74 6.18
CA THR A 425 -11.65 4.28 6.29
C THR A 425 -10.33 3.55 6.06
N GLN A 426 -9.58 3.94 5.03
CA GLN A 426 -8.28 3.34 4.73
C GLN A 426 -7.23 3.64 5.81
N ALA A 427 -7.27 4.83 6.43
CA ALA A 427 -6.41 5.17 7.55
C ALA A 427 -6.67 4.26 8.75
N ASN A 428 -7.94 4.07 9.14
CA ASN A 428 -8.31 3.15 10.21
C ASN A 428 -7.91 1.70 9.90
N ALA A 429 -8.05 1.26 8.64
CA ALA A 429 -7.58 -0.05 8.20
C ALA A 429 -6.06 -0.18 8.34
N ALA A 430 -5.28 0.81 7.90
CA ALA A 430 -3.82 0.82 8.06
C ALA A 430 -3.40 0.77 9.53
N VAL A 431 -4.09 1.52 10.41
CA VAL A 431 -3.86 1.50 11.86
C VAL A 431 -4.17 0.12 12.44
N SER A 432 -5.29 -0.50 12.05
CA SER A 432 -5.63 -1.86 12.49
C SER A 432 -4.53 -2.87 12.13
N ARG A 433 -3.99 -2.79 10.91
CA ARG A 433 -2.88 -3.64 10.47
C ARG A 433 -1.59 -3.34 11.22
N ALA A 434 -1.26 -2.07 11.44
CA ALA A 434 -0.12 -1.64 12.25
C ALA A 434 -0.20 -2.16 13.69
N CYS A 435 -1.39 -2.12 14.30
CA CYS A 435 -1.61 -2.61 15.67
C CYS A 435 -1.33 -4.12 15.82
N THR A 436 -1.45 -4.93 14.76
CA THR A 436 -1.06 -6.36 14.83
C THR A 436 0.44 -6.58 15.06
N ILE A 437 1.24 -5.54 14.82
CA ILE A 437 2.68 -5.51 15.07
C ILE A 437 2.94 -4.80 16.40
N LEU A 438 2.41 -3.59 16.55
CA LEU A 438 2.66 -2.73 17.72
C LEU A 438 2.16 -3.32 19.04
N SER A 439 1.16 -4.20 19.02
CA SER A 439 0.66 -4.87 20.24
C SER A 439 1.54 -6.01 20.75
N LYS A 440 2.60 -6.38 20.03
CA LYS A 440 3.52 -7.44 20.42
C LYS A 440 4.75 -6.84 21.10
N ASP A 441 5.24 -7.48 22.17
CA ASP A 441 6.50 -7.11 22.80
C ASP A 441 7.70 -7.44 21.89
N PHE A 442 7.57 -8.54 21.13
CA PHE A 442 8.58 -8.98 20.19
C PHE A 442 7.99 -9.58 18.91
N ILE A 443 8.77 -9.53 17.84
CA ILE A 443 8.53 -10.24 16.59
C ILE A 443 9.54 -11.37 16.47
N GLU A 444 9.07 -12.54 16.08
CA GLU A 444 9.96 -13.64 15.71
C GLU A 444 10.59 -13.34 14.35
N ALA A 445 11.92 -13.22 14.33
CA ALA A 445 12.69 -13.14 13.11
C ALA A 445 12.66 -14.47 12.35
N GLU A 446 13.13 -14.48 11.10
CA GLU A 446 13.33 -15.73 10.38
C GLU A 446 14.39 -16.59 11.13
N GLY A 447 14.12 -17.88 11.30
CA GLY A 447 15.04 -18.82 11.94
C GLY A 447 16.06 -19.40 10.96
N LYS A 448 15.75 -19.39 9.66
CA LYS A 448 16.67 -19.76 8.57
C LYS A 448 17.70 -18.65 8.31
N THR A 449 18.62 -18.43 9.25
CA THR A 449 19.66 -17.40 9.17
C THR A 449 21.00 -17.94 8.71
N ALA A 450 21.82 -17.07 8.14
CA ALA A 450 23.22 -17.40 7.85
C ALA A 450 24.01 -17.60 9.15
N TYR A 451 25.09 -18.37 9.06
CA TYR A 451 26.10 -18.55 10.10
C TYR A 451 27.49 -18.65 9.47
N VAL A 452 28.54 -18.42 10.26
CA VAL A 452 29.93 -18.47 9.80
C VAL A 452 30.72 -19.47 10.64
N ASN A 453 31.37 -20.42 9.97
CA ASN A 453 32.41 -21.24 10.56
C ASN A 453 33.69 -20.40 10.69
N LYS A 454 34.00 -19.97 11.91
CA LYS A 454 35.13 -19.10 12.22
C LYS A 454 36.49 -19.73 11.85
N GLU A 455 36.64 -21.04 11.97
CA GLU A 455 37.89 -21.75 11.64
C GLU A 455 38.21 -21.73 10.14
N ARG A 456 37.19 -21.60 9.29
CA ARG A 456 37.34 -21.53 7.83
C ARG A 456 37.33 -20.10 7.31
N CYS A 457 36.83 -19.15 8.11
CA CYS A 457 36.71 -17.77 7.70
C CYS A 457 38.10 -17.12 7.66
N MET A 458 38.38 -16.39 6.57
CA MET A 458 39.62 -15.61 6.42
C MET A 458 39.36 -14.10 6.50
N ALA A 459 38.22 -13.69 7.05
CA ALA A 459 37.83 -12.28 7.21
C ALA A 459 37.94 -11.40 5.93
N CYS A 460 37.67 -11.96 4.75
CA CYS A 460 37.90 -11.25 3.48
C CYS A 460 36.86 -10.15 3.13
N GLY A 461 35.82 -9.96 3.94
CA GLY A 461 34.81 -8.90 3.75
C GLY A 461 33.81 -9.10 2.60
N LEU A 462 33.98 -10.10 1.74
CA LEU A 462 33.09 -10.28 0.57
C LEU A 462 31.61 -10.50 0.95
N CYS A 463 31.37 -11.24 2.03
CA CYS A 463 30.03 -11.50 2.52
C CYS A 463 29.33 -10.25 3.07
N GLU A 464 30.09 -9.33 3.68
CA GLU A 464 29.61 -8.06 4.20
C GLU A 464 29.18 -7.12 3.07
N ILE A 465 30.04 -6.96 2.06
CA ILE A 465 29.77 -6.11 0.88
C ILE A 465 28.49 -6.57 0.15
N ASN A 466 28.28 -7.88 0.07
CA ASN A 466 27.17 -8.45 -0.68
C ASN A 466 25.87 -8.55 0.12
N CYS A 467 25.86 -8.24 1.42
CA CYS A 467 24.65 -8.38 2.23
C CYS A 467 23.71 -7.18 2.05
N PRO A 468 22.53 -7.32 1.43
CA PRO A 468 21.61 -6.20 1.20
C PRO A 468 20.90 -5.71 2.47
N PHE A 469 21.14 -6.38 3.60
CA PHE A 469 20.55 -6.11 4.90
C PHE A 469 21.60 -5.74 5.96
N SER A 470 22.88 -5.69 5.59
CA SER A 470 24.00 -5.47 6.52
C SER A 470 23.97 -6.41 7.73
N ALA A 471 23.52 -7.65 7.51
CA ALA A 471 23.32 -8.64 8.55
C ALA A 471 24.59 -9.45 8.87
N ILE A 472 25.66 -9.28 8.11
CA ILE A 472 26.94 -9.95 8.31
C ILE A 472 28.05 -8.91 8.10
N ALA A 473 29.02 -8.87 9.00
CA ALA A 473 30.15 -7.95 8.96
C ALA A 473 31.42 -8.64 9.45
N VAL A 474 32.59 -8.20 8.98
CA VAL A 474 33.87 -8.62 9.54
C VAL A 474 34.04 -8.00 10.92
N ASP A 475 34.33 -8.84 11.90
CA ASP A 475 34.66 -8.41 13.26
C ASP A 475 36.17 -8.61 13.47
N ASP A 476 36.87 -7.50 13.65
CA ASP A 476 38.33 -7.47 13.82
C ASP A 476 38.79 -8.17 15.11
N GLN A 477 37.95 -8.20 16.15
CA GLN A 477 38.28 -8.87 17.42
C GLN A 477 38.14 -10.38 17.29
N GLU A 478 37.14 -10.83 16.54
CA GLU A 478 36.88 -12.24 16.28
C GLU A 478 37.74 -12.81 15.13
N GLY A 479 38.37 -11.95 14.32
CA GLY A 479 39.16 -12.35 13.15
C GLY A 479 38.33 -13.09 12.10
N ALA A 480 37.01 -12.88 12.10
CA ALA A 480 36.06 -13.60 11.25
C ALA A 480 34.81 -12.74 10.98
N ALA A 481 34.04 -13.12 9.97
CA ALA A 481 32.73 -12.53 9.75
C ALA A 481 31.72 -13.02 10.80
N VAL A 482 30.92 -12.11 11.35
CA VAL A 482 29.88 -12.39 12.35
C VAL A 482 28.52 -12.03 11.76
N VAL A 483 27.54 -12.92 11.95
CA VAL A 483 26.17 -12.71 11.49
C VAL A 483 25.32 -12.17 12.62
N ASN A 484 24.69 -11.02 12.39
CA ASN A 484 23.54 -10.57 13.14
C ASN A 484 22.30 -11.36 12.67
N THR A 485 21.96 -12.42 13.40
CA THR A 485 20.85 -13.33 13.08
C THR A 485 19.51 -12.62 13.01
N VAL A 486 19.35 -11.55 13.78
CA VAL A 486 18.16 -10.69 13.82
C VAL A 486 17.96 -9.92 12.50
N LEU A 487 19.03 -9.42 11.90
CA LEU A 487 18.98 -8.71 10.61
C LEU A 487 18.90 -9.66 9.41
N CYS A 488 19.35 -10.90 9.58
CA CYS A 488 19.47 -11.86 8.50
C CYS A 488 18.10 -12.30 7.98
N LYS A 489 17.81 -12.03 6.70
CA LYS A 489 16.59 -12.46 6.01
C LYS A 489 16.72 -13.81 5.28
N GLY A 490 17.79 -14.56 5.56
CA GLY A 490 17.97 -15.91 4.99
C GLY A 490 18.12 -15.98 3.47
N CYS A 491 18.54 -14.90 2.80
CA CYS A 491 18.59 -14.86 1.33
C CYS A 491 19.70 -15.73 0.68
N GLY A 492 20.68 -16.20 1.47
CA GLY A 492 21.77 -17.07 0.98
C GLY A 492 22.86 -16.39 0.14
N VAL A 493 22.77 -15.07 -0.12
CA VAL A 493 23.77 -14.34 -0.93
C VAL A 493 25.18 -14.44 -0.34
N CYS A 494 25.32 -14.26 0.98
CA CYS A 494 26.61 -14.39 1.65
C CYS A 494 27.20 -15.80 1.52
N THR A 495 26.35 -16.84 1.61
CA THR A 495 26.72 -18.25 1.43
C THR A 495 27.23 -18.50 0.01
N ALA A 496 26.45 -18.11 -1.01
CA ALA A 496 26.82 -18.27 -2.41
C ALA A 496 28.10 -17.51 -2.80
N SER A 497 28.39 -16.40 -2.13
CA SER A 497 29.60 -15.60 -2.38
C SER A 497 30.84 -16.06 -1.59
N CYS A 498 30.69 -16.95 -0.61
CA CYS A 498 31.78 -17.31 0.30
C CYS A 498 32.79 -18.27 -0.35
N ARG A 499 33.95 -17.74 -0.76
CA ARG A 499 35.01 -18.53 -1.41
C ARG A 499 35.63 -19.62 -0.54
N MET A 500 35.63 -19.43 0.78
CA MET A 500 36.16 -20.42 1.72
C MET A 500 35.12 -21.48 2.12
N ASN A 501 33.88 -21.31 1.64
CA ASN A 501 32.70 -22.04 2.10
C ASN A 501 32.62 -22.05 3.64
N ALA A 502 32.87 -20.87 4.22
CA ALA A 502 32.83 -20.62 5.66
C ALA A 502 31.48 -20.06 6.10
N ALA A 503 30.79 -19.27 5.26
CA ALA A 503 29.43 -18.83 5.50
C ALA A 503 28.45 -19.83 4.91
N ASP A 504 27.44 -20.23 5.67
CA ASP A 504 26.40 -21.16 5.26
C ASP A 504 25.02 -20.73 5.81
N LEU A 505 23.93 -21.36 5.37
CA LEU A 505 22.55 -20.93 5.66
C LEU A 505 21.73 -22.02 6.33
N ASN A 506 21.22 -21.79 7.54
CA ASN A 506 20.35 -22.76 8.20
C ASN A 506 19.06 -23.00 7.39
N GLY A 507 18.64 -24.26 7.21
CA GLY A 507 17.46 -24.65 6.43
C GLY A 507 17.66 -24.68 4.90
N PHE A 508 18.83 -24.24 4.43
CA PHE A 508 19.35 -24.42 3.07
C PHE A 508 20.87 -24.59 3.07
N ASN A 509 21.42 -25.33 4.03
CA ASN A 509 22.87 -25.46 4.13
C ASN A 509 23.42 -26.38 3.04
N ASN A 510 24.73 -26.41 2.85
CA ASN A 510 25.32 -27.24 1.79
C ASN A 510 24.99 -28.74 1.95
N GLU A 511 24.98 -29.28 3.18
CA GLU A 511 24.64 -30.70 3.42
C GLU A 511 23.20 -30.99 2.99
N GLU A 512 22.26 -30.13 3.41
CA GLU A 512 20.83 -30.22 3.07
C GLU A 512 20.59 -30.14 1.56
N VAL A 513 21.19 -29.15 0.88
CA VAL A 513 20.98 -28.92 -0.56
C VAL A 513 21.65 -30.02 -1.39
N LEU A 514 22.87 -30.44 -1.03
CA LEU A 514 23.57 -31.51 -1.74
C LEU A 514 22.89 -32.86 -1.53
N ALA A 515 22.36 -33.16 -0.34
CA ALA A 515 21.56 -34.36 -0.11
C ALA A 515 20.28 -34.36 -0.96
N GLN A 516 19.61 -33.20 -1.06
CA GLN A 516 18.43 -33.05 -1.89
C GLN A 516 18.72 -33.30 -3.37
N ILE A 517 19.83 -32.74 -3.89
CA ILE A 517 20.26 -32.95 -5.28
C ILE A 517 20.67 -34.40 -5.51
N GLY A 518 21.47 -34.96 -4.59
CA GLY A 518 21.98 -36.33 -4.69
C GLY A 518 20.85 -37.35 -4.75
N ALA A 519 19.77 -37.15 -3.99
CA ALA A 519 18.61 -38.03 -3.96
C ALA A 519 17.72 -37.99 -5.21
N LEU A 520 17.92 -37.02 -6.13
CA LEU A 520 17.23 -37.03 -7.41
C LEU A 520 17.73 -38.18 -8.30
N PHE A 521 19.03 -38.47 -8.22
CA PHE A 521 19.73 -39.50 -9.00
C PHE A 521 19.87 -40.79 -8.19
#